data_AF-A0A6V7QJ22-F1
#
_entry.id   AF-A0A6V7QJ22-F1
#
_cell.length_a   1.000
_cell.length_b   1.000
_cell.length_c   1.000
_cell.angle_alpha   90.00
_cell.angle_beta   90.00
_cell.angle_gamma   90.00
#
_symmetry.space_group_name_H-M   'P 1'
#
loop_
_entity.id
_entity.type
_entity.pdbx_description
1 polymer ?
#
loop_
_entity_poly.entity_id
_entity_poly.type
_entity_poly.pdbx_seq_one_letter_code
_entity_poly.pdbx_strand_id
1 'polypeptide(L)'
;MEAVKQGSAAIGLRSSSHVALATVNKAASELSSHQRKIFKVDDHVGVAIAGLTADGRVLSRYLRSECINHAFVYEAPLPVSRLVVNLADKAQVSILPLDFDLLILCVIGVLD
;
A
#
# COMPACT_ATOMS: atom_id res chain seq x y z
N MET A 1 1.20 -12.17 12.31
CA MET A 1 0.03 -11.27 12.37
C MET A 1 0.07 -10.25 13.53
N GLU A 2 0.83 -10.48 14.59
CA GLU A 2 0.85 -9.56 15.75
C GLU A 2 1.44 -8.18 15.41
N ALA A 3 2.44 -8.10 14.51
CA ALA A 3 3.03 -6.83 14.09
C ALA A 3 2.00 -5.88 13.43
N VAL A 4 1.02 -6.44 12.72
CA VAL A 4 -0.07 -5.67 12.09
C VAL A 4 -1.03 -5.13 13.16
N LYS A 5 -1.32 -5.92 14.20
CA LYS A 5 -2.18 -5.50 15.32
C LYS A 5 -1.56 -4.40 16.18
N GLN A 6 -0.23 -4.37 16.26
CA GLN A 6 0.53 -3.29 16.92
C GLN A 6 0.60 -2.01 16.07
N GLY A 7 0.38 -2.12 14.75
CA GLY A 7 0.28 -0.99 13.84
C GLY A 7 -0.92 -0.09 14.17
N SER A 8 -0.78 1.22 13.97
CA SER A 8 -1.96 2.10 14.12
C SER A 8 -2.96 1.87 13.00
N ALA A 9 -4.24 2.06 13.31
CA ALA A 9 -5.34 1.74 12.41
C ALA A 9 -5.25 2.47 11.06
N ALA A 10 -5.60 1.74 10.00
CA ALA A 10 -5.80 2.24 8.65
C ALA A 10 -7.20 1.79 8.19
N ILE A 11 -7.95 2.70 7.56
CA ILE A 11 -9.31 2.47 7.07
C ILE A 11 -9.37 2.94 5.62
N GLY A 12 -10.01 2.14 4.77
CA GLY A 12 -10.37 2.51 3.40
C GLY A 12 -11.86 2.38 3.19
N LEU A 13 -12.47 3.41 2.61
CA LEU A 13 -13.89 3.44 2.25
C LEU A 13 -13.99 3.61 0.74
N ARG A 14 -14.79 2.78 0.10
CA ARG A 14 -15.04 2.82 -1.34
C ARG A 14 -16.52 3.10 -1.60
N SER A 15 -16.78 4.14 -2.38
CA SER A 15 -18.07 4.44 -3.00
C SER A 15 -18.10 3.93 -4.44
N SER A 16 -19.19 4.15 -5.16
CA SER A 16 -19.28 3.84 -6.59
C SER A 16 -18.31 4.67 -7.43
N SER A 17 -17.99 5.88 -7.00
CA SER A 17 -17.19 6.86 -7.76
C SER A 17 -15.91 7.33 -7.08
N HIS A 18 -15.75 7.09 -5.78
CA HIS A 18 -14.64 7.65 -5.01
C HIS A 18 -14.14 6.64 -3.97
N VAL A 19 -12.89 6.82 -3.54
CA VAL A 19 -12.31 6.08 -2.42
C VAL A 19 -11.65 7.08 -1.49
N ALA A 20 -11.83 6.87 -0.19
CA ALA A 20 -11.15 7.60 0.86
C ALA A 20 -10.28 6.65 1.66
N LEU A 21 -9.03 7.06 1.91
CA LEU A 21 -8.10 6.36 2.81
C LEU A 21 -7.80 7.25 4.00
N ALA A 22 -7.88 6.69 5.21
CA ALA A 22 -7.59 7.36 6.45
C ALA A 22 -6.69 6.49 7.32
N THR A 23 -5.65 7.08 7.91
CA THR A 23 -4.73 6.38 8.81
C THR A 23 -4.47 7.19 10.07
N VAL A 24 -4.37 6.51 11.20
CA VAL A 24 -3.95 7.14 12.45
C VAL A 24 -2.43 7.26 12.46
N ASN A 25 -1.92 8.48 12.44
CA ASN A 25 -0.50 8.75 12.61
C ASN A 25 -0.22 8.98 14.10
N LYS A 26 0.47 8.04 14.75
CA LYS A 26 0.97 8.24 16.10
C LYS A 26 2.33 8.96 16.01
N ALA A 27 2.44 10.13 16.65
CA ALA A 27 3.73 10.74 16.91
C ALA A 27 4.37 10.06 18.14
N ALA A 28 5.70 9.89 18.12
CA ALA A 28 6.42 9.33 19.27
C ALA A 28 6.53 10.33 20.43
N SER A 29 6.52 11.62 20.11
CA SER A 29 6.51 12.74 21.05
C SER A 29 5.90 13.97 20.39
N GLU A 30 5.52 15.00 21.14
CA GLU A 30 4.94 16.24 20.59
C GLU A 30 5.89 17.00 19.66
N LEU A 31 7.21 16.76 19.79
CA LEU A 31 8.24 17.33 18.92
C LEU A 31 8.60 16.43 17.74
N SER A 32 8.02 15.23 17.65
CA SER A 32 8.34 14.25 16.62
C SER A 32 7.47 14.45 15.39
N SER A 33 8.08 14.28 14.21
CA SER A 33 7.32 14.27 12.96
C SER A 33 6.46 13.01 12.84
N HIS A 34 5.28 13.18 12.25
CA HIS A 34 4.36 12.07 12.02
C HIS A 34 4.93 11.14 10.94
N GLN A 35 5.00 9.85 11.25
CA GLN A 35 5.35 8.83 10.26
C GLN A 35 4.23 8.76 9.20
N ARG A 36 4.54 9.09 7.94
CA ARG A 36 3.58 8.98 6.84
C ARG A 36 3.28 7.51 6.53
N LYS A 37 1.98 7.18 6.47
CA LYS A 37 1.48 5.83 6.19
C LYS A 37 0.66 5.71 4.91
N ILE A 38 0.26 6.85 4.33
CA ILE A 38 -0.42 6.92 3.06
C ILE A 38 0.59 7.37 2.01
N PHE A 39 0.68 6.62 0.92
CA PHE A 39 1.56 6.88 -0.19
C PHE A 39 0.77 6.89 -1.50
N LYS A 40 0.94 7.96 -2.27
CA LYS A 40 0.47 8.02 -3.65
C LYS A 40 1.37 7.13 -4.51
N VAL A 41 0.79 6.13 -5.16
CA VAL A 41 1.50 5.24 -6.09
C VAL A 41 1.40 5.81 -7.50
N ASP A 42 0.17 6.06 -7.93
CA ASP A 42 -0.16 6.63 -9.24
C ASP A 42 -1.32 7.64 -9.09
N ASP A 43 -1.77 8.27 -10.17
CA ASP A 43 -2.89 9.21 -10.15
C ASP A 43 -4.21 8.54 -9.75
N HIS A 44 -4.43 7.28 -10.15
CA HIS A 44 -5.62 6.48 -9.82
C HIS A 44 -5.39 5.49 -8.66
N VAL A 45 -4.17 5.40 -8.10
CA VAL A 45 -3.82 4.41 -7.07
C VAL A 45 -3.18 5.02 -5.83
N GLY A 46 -3.84 4.80 -4.69
CA GLY A 46 -3.33 5.11 -3.35
C GLY A 46 -3.12 3.86 -2.51
N VAL A 47 -2.13 3.94 -1.60
CA VAL A 47 -1.81 2.85 -0.68
C VAL A 47 -1.73 3.34 0.75
N ALA A 48 -2.42 2.66 1.65
CA ALA A 48 -2.32 2.84 3.09
C ALA A 48 -1.65 1.62 3.74
N ILE A 49 -0.73 1.89 4.66
CA ILE A 49 0.11 0.89 5.33
C ILE A 49 -0.28 0.76 6.80
N ALA A 50 -0.56 -0.46 7.24
CA ALA A 50 -0.70 -0.82 8.65
C ALA A 50 0.41 -1.82 9.04
N GLY A 51 1.21 -1.47 10.05
CA GLY A 51 2.32 -2.31 10.54
C GLY A 51 3.71 -1.70 10.25
N LEU A 52 4.66 -2.54 9.83
CA LEU A 52 6.05 -2.15 9.59
C LEU A 52 6.16 -1.18 8.41
N THR A 53 6.53 0.07 8.72
CA THR A 53 6.62 1.13 7.71
C THR A 53 7.77 0.91 6.72
N ALA A 54 8.83 0.20 7.14
CA ALA A 54 9.97 -0.12 6.27
C ALA A 54 9.53 -0.98 5.07
N ASP A 55 8.82 -2.07 5.33
CA ASP A 55 8.33 -2.99 4.28
C ASP A 55 7.28 -2.32 3.41
N GLY A 56 6.35 -1.57 4.03
CA GLY A 56 5.36 -0.80 3.29
C GLY A 56 6.00 0.24 2.33
N ARG A 57 7.14 0.83 2.69
CA ARG A 57 7.89 1.73 1.80
C ARG A 57 8.54 0.99 0.63
N VAL A 58 9.06 -0.21 0.85
CA VAL A 58 9.61 -1.07 -0.21
C VAL A 58 8.50 -1.47 -1.18
N LEU A 59 7.36 -1.92 -0.67
CA LEU A 59 6.20 -2.30 -1.48
C LEU A 59 5.64 -1.10 -2.25
N SER A 60 5.51 0.07 -1.63
CA SER A 60 5.07 1.29 -2.34
C SER A 60 6.00 1.70 -3.49
N ARG A 61 7.31 1.50 -3.33
CA ARG A 61 8.27 1.73 -4.42
C ARG A 61 8.10 0.73 -5.55
N TYR A 62 7.94 -0.56 -5.21
CA TYR A 62 7.69 -1.61 -6.20
C TYR A 62 6.41 -1.33 -7.01
N LEU A 63 5.29 -1.05 -6.34
CA LEU A 63 4.02 -0.73 -7.02
C LEU A 63 4.14 0.48 -7.94
N ARG A 64 4.88 1.51 -7.52
CA ARG A 64 5.11 2.70 -8.35
C ARG A 64 5.89 2.36 -9.62
N SER A 65 6.92 1.54 -9.49
CA SER A 65 7.69 1.07 -10.65
C SER A 65 6.82 0.25 -11.61
N GLU A 66 5.96 -0.64 -11.10
CA GLU A 66 5.03 -1.42 -11.93
C GLU A 66 4.05 -0.54 -12.70
N CYS A 67 3.44 0.46 -12.04
CA CYS A 67 2.56 1.43 -12.69
C CYS A 67 3.29 2.21 -13.79
N ILE A 68 4.48 2.74 -13.50
CA ILE A 68 5.29 3.49 -14.47
C ILE A 68 5.68 2.60 -15.66
N ASN A 69 6.11 1.37 -15.40
CA ASN A 69 6.49 0.44 -16.46
C ASN A 69 5.30 0.09 -17.36
N HIS A 70 4.13 -0.17 -16.79
CA HIS A 70 2.93 -0.47 -17.57
C HIS A 70 2.49 0.75 -18.40
N ALA A 71 2.46 1.94 -17.78
CA ALA A 71 2.14 3.18 -18.48
C ALA A 71 3.15 3.48 -19.60
N PHE A 72 4.42 3.16 -19.42
CA PHE A 72 5.45 3.34 -20.45
C PHE A 72 5.31 2.35 -21.62
N VAL A 73 4.98 1.09 -21.34
CA VAL A 73 4.91 0.03 -22.37
C VAL A 73 3.58 0.07 -23.13
N TYR A 74 2.47 0.31 -22.43
CA TYR A 74 1.12 0.20 -22.99
C TYR A 74 0.41 1.54 -23.15
N GLU A 75 1.07 2.66 -22.78
CA GLU A 75 0.49 4.02 -22.82
C GLU A 75 -0.87 4.13 -22.08
N ALA A 76 -1.09 3.26 -21.09
CA ALA A 76 -2.35 3.12 -20.37
C ALA A 76 -2.11 2.88 -18.86
N PRO A 77 -3.00 3.38 -17.99
CA PRO A 77 -2.92 3.14 -16.56
C PRO A 77 -3.04 1.63 -16.26
N LEU A 78 -2.24 1.15 -15.31
CA LEU A 78 -2.29 -0.25 -14.88
C LEU A 78 -3.58 -0.51 -14.08
N PRO A 79 -4.41 -1.50 -14.47
CA PRO A 79 -5.61 -1.84 -13.71
C PRO A 79 -5.27 -2.33 -12.31
N VAL A 80 -6.06 -1.91 -11.33
CA VAL A 80 -5.86 -2.18 -9.90
C VAL A 80 -5.92 -3.69 -9.63
N SER A 81 -6.82 -4.39 -10.32
CA SER A 81 -6.96 -5.85 -10.22
C SER A 81 -5.65 -6.58 -10.54
N ARG A 82 -4.96 -6.18 -11.62
CA ARG A 82 -3.66 -6.76 -12.00
C ARG A 82 -2.55 -6.34 -11.03
N LEU A 83 -2.56 -5.08 -10.59
CA LEU A 83 -1.58 -4.58 -9.62
C LEU A 83 -1.64 -5.36 -8.29
N VAL A 84 -2.85 -5.71 -7.83
CA VAL A 84 -3.04 -6.52 -6.62
C VAL A 84 -2.52 -7.95 -6.79
N VAL A 85 -2.70 -8.57 -7.96
CA VAL A 85 -2.14 -9.89 -8.26
C VAL A 85 -0.62 -9.85 -8.27
N ASN A 86 0.00 -8.88 -8.95
CA ASN A 86 1.45 -8.71 -8.97
C ASN A 86 2.01 -8.49 -7.55
N LEU A 87 1.28 -7.75 -6.72
CA LEU A 87 1.63 -7.57 -5.31
C LEU A 87 1.56 -8.89 -4.53
N ALA A 88 0.50 -9.69 -4.74
CA ALA A 88 0.33 -10.98 -4.09
C ALA A 88 1.44 -11.96 -4.50
N ASP A 89 1.84 -11.98 -5.78
CA ASP A 89 2.94 -12.81 -6.26
C ASP A 89 4.28 -12.35 -5.68
N LYS A 90 4.50 -11.03 -5.63
CA LYS A 90 5.72 -10.46 -5.03
C LYS A 90 5.80 -10.78 -3.54
N ALA A 91 4.67 -10.66 -2.85
CA ALA A 91 4.50 -11.08 -1.47
C ALA A 91 4.83 -12.57 -1.31
N GLN A 92 4.26 -13.43 -2.15
CA GLN A 92 4.47 -14.88 -2.10
C GLN A 92 5.93 -15.28 -2.27
N VAL A 93 6.64 -14.70 -3.23
CA VAL A 93 8.06 -15.03 -3.51
C VAL A 93 8.99 -14.55 -2.38
N SER A 94 8.65 -13.46 -1.71
CA SER A 94 9.40 -12.99 -0.53
C SER A 94 9.22 -13.89 0.71
N ILE A 95 8.32 -14.88 0.68
CA ILE A 95 8.04 -15.82 1.78
C ILE A 95 8.86 -17.12 1.59
N LEU A 96 10.15 -17.05 1.93
CA LEU A 96 10.91 -18.18 2.48
C LEU A 96 11.12 -17.88 3.99
N PRO A 97 11.24 -18.92 4.83
CA PRO A 97 10.33 -19.29 5.93
C PRO A 97 10.42 -18.39 7.19
N LEU A 98 10.18 -17.09 7.06
CA LEU A 98 10.04 -16.18 8.20
C LEU A 98 8.69 -15.46 8.14
N ASP A 99 7.76 -16.00 8.95
CA ASP A 99 6.64 -15.34 9.62
C ASP A 99 5.61 -14.51 8.81
N PHE A 100 4.34 -14.89 9.02
CA PHE A 100 3.09 -14.30 8.52
C PHE A 100 2.81 -12.85 8.98
N ASP A 101 3.74 -11.92 8.77
CA ASP A 101 3.61 -10.50 9.17
C ASP A 101 3.36 -9.55 7.99
N LEU A 102 3.00 -10.06 6.82
CA LEU A 102 2.73 -9.22 5.66
C LEU A 102 1.44 -8.41 5.84
N LEU A 103 1.66 -7.18 6.33
CA LEU A 103 0.98 -5.93 6.04
C LEU A 103 -0.35 -6.05 5.29
N ILE A 104 -1.40 -5.62 5.99
CA ILE A 104 -2.60 -5.10 5.33
C ILE A 104 -2.17 -3.85 4.56
N LEU A 105 -1.70 -4.06 3.34
CA LEU A 105 -1.54 -3.04 2.31
C LEU A 105 -2.91 -2.91 1.66
N CYS A 106 -3.71 -1.95 2.13
CA CYS A 106 -4.96 -1.64 1.47
C CYS A 106 -4.61 -0.84 0.21
N VAL A 107 -4.31 -1.55 -0.89
CA VAL A 107 -4.27 -0.98 -2.23
C VAL A 107 -5.72 -0.77 -2.62
N ILE A 108 -6.18 0.48 -2.60
CA ILE A 108 -7.47 0.81 -3.20
C ILE A 108 -7.19 1.88 -4.25
N GLY A 109 -7.07 1.43 -5.49
CA GLY A 109 -7.21 2.33 -6.64
C GLY A 109 -8.68 2.55 -6.94
N VAL A 110 -9.02 3.82 -7.18
CA VAL A 110 -10.35 4.31 -7.51
C VAL A 110 -10.57 4.09 -9.00
N LEU A 111 -11.71 3.52 -9.38
CA LEU A 111 -12.24 3.45 -10.75
C LEU A 111 -11.32 2.75 -11.78
N ASP A 112 -11.42 1.42 -11.83
CA ASP A 112 -11.43 0.72 -13.12
C ASP A 112 -12.91 0.52 -13.54
#